data_AF-A0A8J7WHG8-F1
#
_entry.id   AF-A0A8J7WHG8-F1
#
_cell.length_a   1.000
_cell.length_b   1.000
_cell.length_c   1.000
_cell.angle_alpha   90.00
_cell.angle_beta   90.00
_cell.angle_gamma   90.00
#
_symmetry.space_group_name_H-M   'P 1'
#
loop_
_entity.id
_entity.type
_entity.pdbx_description
1 polymer ?
#
loop_
_entity_poly.entity_id
_entity_poly.type
_entity_poly.pdbx_seq_one_letter_code
_entity_poly.pdbx_strand_id
1 'polypeptide(L)' 'MAIIGIILGSVLGLVAALAGLMAFNLPLFSAFMLYMATAVGFGLVTAMAAALRPTCPEQPVLA' A
#
# COMPACT_ATOMS: atom_id res chain seq x y z
N MET A 1 10.66 7.64 0.79
CA MET A 1 9.19 7.76 1.03
C MET A 1 8.38 6.64 0.39
N ALA A 2 8.68 6.18 -0.84
CA ALA A 2 7.94 5.07 -1.48
C ALA A 2 7.97 3.75 -0.66
N ILE A 3 9.11 3.39 -0.09
CA ILE A 3 9.29 2.17 0.73
C ILE A 3 8.33 2.15 1.94
N ILE A 4 8.13 3.30 2.59
CA ILE A 4 7.23 3.42 3.74
C ILE A 4 5.77 3.18 3.31
N GLY A 5 5.39 3.67 2.13
CA GLY A 5 4.06 3.43 1.54
C GLY A 5 3.81 1.97 1.21
N ILE A 6 4.81 1.26 0.70
CA ILE A 6 4.73 -0.18 0.41
C ILE A 6 4.57 -0.96 1.72
N ILE A 7 5.36 -0.64 2.75
CA ILE A 7 5.28 -1.30 4.06
C ILE A 7 3.89 -1.07 4.70
N LEU A 8 3.38 0.16 4.70
CA LEU A 8 2.05 0.48 5.20
C LEU A 8 0.95 -0.25 4.42
N GLY A 9 1.06 -0.35 3.10
CA GLY A 9 0.15 -1.11 2.24
C GLY A 9 0.12 -2.60 2.57
N SER A 10 1.29 -3.21 2.79
CA SER A 10 1.38 -4.61 3.21
C SER A 10 0.79 -4.85 4.60
N VAL A 11 1.01 -3.94 5.56
CA VAL A 11 0.41 -4.06 6.90
C VAL A 11 -1.11 -3.97 6.84
N LEU A 12 -1.65 -3.01 6.08
CA LEU A 12 -3.10 -2.87 5.87
C LEU A 12 -3.70 -4.09 5.16
N GLY A 13 -3.02 -4.62 4.14
CA GLY A 13 -3.45 -5.84 3.47
C GLY A 13 -3.46 -7.05 4.40
N LEU A 14 -2.48 -7.16 5.30
CA LEU A 14 -2.39 -8.25 6.27
C LEU A 14 -3.52 -8.18 7.30
N VAL A 15 -3.84 -6.97 7.77
CA VAL A 15 -5.00 -6.73 8.65
C VAL A 15 -6.32 -7.06 7.94
N ALA A 16 -6.46 -6.67 6.67
CA ALA A 16 -7.66 -6.99 5.89
C ALA A 16 -7.83 -8.51 5.67
N ALA A 17 -6.74 -9.23 5.40
CA ALA A 17 -6.76 -10.68 5.25
C ALA A 17 -7.12 -11.39 6.57
N LEU A 18 -6.55 -10.96 7.70
CA LEU A 18 -6.89 -11.48 9.03
C LEU A 18 -8.34 -11.16 9.42
N ALA A 19 -8.80 -9.94 9.14
CA ALA A 19 -10.19 -9.55 9.36
C ALA A 19 -11.15 -10.38 8.49
N GLY A 20 -10.81 -10.64 7.22
CA GLY A 20 -11.59 -11.51 6.35
C GLY A 20 -11.67 -12.96 6.87
N LEU A 21 -10.55 -13.47 7.36
CA LEU A 21 -10.45 -14.84 7.87
C LEU A 21 -11.23 -15.00 9.19
N MET A 22 -11.17 -14.01 10.08
CA MET A 22 -11.87 -14.03 11.38
C MET A 22 -13.35 -13.63 11.30
N ALA A 23 -13.70 -12.61 10.51
CA ALA A 23 -15.06 -12.05 10.49
C ALA A 23 -15.98 -12.75 9.48
N PHE A 24 -15.44 -13.31 8.39
CA PHE A 24 -16.23 -13.92 7.32
C PHE A 24 -15.93 -15.40 7.10
N ASN A 25 -15.07 -16.01 7.94
CA ASN A 25 -14.63 -17.41 7.83
C ASN A 25 -14.18 -17.78 6.40
N LEU A 26 -13.49 -16.83 5.76
CA LEU A 26 -13.04 -16.99 4.38
C LEU A 26 -11.97 -18.10 4.30
N PRO A 27 -11.97 -18.92 3.25
CA PRO A 27 -10.93 -19.90 3.05
C PRO A 27 -9.56 -19.22 2.93
N LEU A 28 -8.52 -19.87 3.46
CA LEU A 28 -7.13 -19.39 3.48
C LEU A 28 -6.65 -18.86 2.13
N PHE A 29 -7.08 -19.51 1.04
CA PHE A 29 -6.75 -19.11 -0.32
C PHE A 29 -7.34 -17.73 -0.69
N SER A 30 -8.61 -17.48 -0.35
CA SER A 30 -9.25 -16.18 -0.59
C SER A 30 -8.62 -15.07 0.25
N ALA A 31 -8.27 -15.36 1.51
CA ALA A 31 -7.56 -14.39 2.35
C ALA A 31 -6.18 -14.04 1.78
N PHE A 32 -5.45 -15.03 1.24
CA PHE A 32 -4.17 -14.79 0.57
C PHE A 32 -4.30 -13.97 -0.71
N MET A 33 -5.32 -14.24 -1.53
CA MET A 33 -5.62 -13.43 -2.71
C MET A 33 -6.00 -12.00 -2.34
N LEU A 34 -6.76 -11.81 -1.25
CA LEU A 34 -7.10 -10.49 -0.72
C LEU A 34 -5.86 -9.72 -0.26
N TYR A 35 -4.94 -10.40 0.43
CA TYR A 35 -3.65 -9.84 0.83
C TYR A 35 -2.82 -9.40 -0.38
N MET A 36 -2.69 -10.26 -1.40
CA MET A 36 -1.95 -9.92 -2.62
C MET A 36 -2.59 -8.76 -3.37
N ALA A 37 -3.92 -8.76 -3.52
CA ALA A 37 -4.64 -7.68 -4.19
C ALA A 37 -4.48 -6.33 -3.48
N THR A 38 -4.51 -6.31 -2.14
CA THR A 38 -4.32 -5.10 -1.35
C THR A 38 -2.86 -4.65 -1.33
N ALA A 39 -1.89 -5.55 -1.20
CA ALA A 39 -0.47 -5.22 -1.27
C ALA A 39 -0.09 -4.64 -2.63
N VAL A 40 -0.56 -5.25 -3.73
CA VAL A 40 -0.34 -4.74 -5.10
C VAL A 40 -1.08 -3.41 -5.27
N GLY A 41 -2.34 -3.31 -4.87
CA GLY A 41 -3.15 -2.10 -4.99
C GLY A 41 -2.53 -0.90 -4.28
N PHE A 42 -2.21 -1.03 -2.99
CA PHE A 42 -1.57 0.04 -2.22
C PHE A 42 -0.13 0.33 -2.70
N GLY A 43 0.62 -0.69 -3.13
CA GLY A 43 1.93 -0.51 -3.76
C GLY A 43 1.87 0.30 -5.05
N LEU A 44 0.91 0.01 -5.93
CA LEU A 44 0.69 0.74 -7.18
C LEU A 44 0.21 2.17 -6.94
N VAL A 45 -0.72 2.37 -5.99
CA VAL A 45 -1.21 3.71 -5.62
C VAL A 45 -0.07 4.56 -5.07
N THR A 46 0.79 4.00 -4.21
CA THR A 46 1.94 4.73 -3.66
C THR A 46 3.01 5.01 -4.71
N ALA A 47 3.24 4.09 -5.66
CA ALA A 47 4.12 4.32 -6.79
C ALA A 47 3.58 5.41 -7.74
N MET A 48 2.28 5.39 -8.06
CA MET A 48 1.64 6.43 -8.86
C MET A 48 1.65 7.77 -8.13
N ALA A 49 1.37 7.81 -6.82
CA ALA A 49 1.45 9.03 -6.02
C ALA A 49 2.88 9.60 -5.98
N ALA A 50 3.90 8.75 -5.96
CA ALA A 50 5.30 9.17 -6.06
C ALA A 50 5.65 9.70 -7.46
N ALA A 51 5.11 9.09 -8.53
CA ALA A 51 5.31 9.53 -9.90
C ALA A 51 4.53 10.83 -10.24
N LEU A 52 3.36 11.03 -9.61
CA LEU A 52 2.51 12.21 -9.76
C LEU A 52 2.96 13.39 -8.89
N ARG A 53 3.89 13.19 -7.95
CA ARG A 53 4.51 14.33 -7.25
C ARG A 53 5.28 15.13 -8.31
N PRO A 54 4.85 16.36 -8.65
CA PRO A 54 5.64 17.19 -9.53
C PRO A 54 7.00 17.35 -8.86
N THR A 55 8.07 17.11 -9.62
CA THR A 55 9.42 17.58 -9.27
C THR A 55 9.32 19.11 -9.13
N CYS A 56 8.93 19.58 -7.95
CA CYS A 56 9.17 20.94 -7.55
C CYS A 56 10.69 21.02 -7.42
N PRO A 57 11.40 21.70 -8.34
CA PRO A 57 12.81 21.92 -8.14
C PRO A 57 12.91 22.68 -6.82
N GLU A 58 13.80 22.23 -5.95
CA GLU A 58 14.19 22.99 -4.77
C GLU A 58 14.49 24.42 -5.21
N GLN A 59 13.57 25.36 -4.95
CA GLN A 59 13.94 26.77 -4.99
C GLN A 59 14.98 26.92 -3.89
N PRO A 60 16.23 27.29 -4.20
CA PRO A 60 17.18 27.63 -3.15
C PRO A 60 16.58 28.82 -2.42
N VAL A 61 16.26 28.59 -1.14
CA VAL A 61 15.96 29.66 -0.20
C VAL A 61 17.19 30.58 -0.22
N LEU A 62 17.03 31.78 -0.78
CA LEU A 62 18.04 32.84 -0.76
C LEU A 62 18.56 32.98 0.68
N ALA A 63 19.84 32.67 0.87
CA ALA A 63 20.64 33.08 2.01
C ALA A 63 21.31 34.42 1.70
#